data_AF-A0A6S4T5C2-F1
#
_entry.id   AF-A0A6S4T5C2-F1
#
_cell.length_a   1.000
_cell.length_b   1.000
_cell.length_c   1.000
_cell.angle_alpha   90.00
_cell.angle_beta   90.00
_cell.angle_gamma   90.00
#
_symmetry.space_group_name_H-M   'P 1'
#
loop_
_entity.id
_entity.type
_entity.pdbx_description
1 polymer ?
#
loop_
_entity_poly.entity_id
_entity_poly.type
_entity_poly.pdbx_seq_one_letter_code
_entity_poly.pdbx_strand_id
1 'polypeptide(L)'
;MRLSIEVYFDFICPWCLIGKRQLDEALAQLRVERPEVRVDVSWRGVQLLSALPMQGEDFHAFYLRRLGSEQGVRLRQAQVRQAAASVGVELDFDKIPRMPNTADAHRLWQRACQLGSPAQLESLLEWLFACHFLHGGDLGDGATLLGLAEAVGFSPADLVGSLQGDGTPFFCDQPEAARQGVPSFVLGKGRILSGAQPVAQLLAGLHQAVAAMTRAQARVLVPAERVPAPGQRVLIEDSGKSLVLFNVDGRFHAIDDGCPHQGASLCGGRLEGEVIQCLAHGLRFNLTTGLLLNSTQLRVRRYPVEPAGEGLSIVIESQEAIPCSP
;
A
#
# COMPACT_ATOMS: atom_id res chain seq x y z
N MET A 1 15.31 1.97 -3.74
CA MET A 1 13.85 2.20 -3.97
C MET A 1 13.12 2.13 -2.63
N ARG A 2 11.99 2.82 -2.42
CA ARG A 2 11.27 2.84 -1.14
C ARG A 2 9.80 2.43 -1.29
N LEU A 3 9.44 1.24 -0.80
CA LEU A 3 8.08 0.70 -0.81
C LEU A 3 7.39 1.06 0.52
N SER A 4 6.23 1.73 0.44
CA SER A 4 5.38 1.98 1.61
C SER A 4 4.38 0.85 1.80
N ILE A 5 4.14 0.47 3.06
CA ILE A 5 3.08 -0.46 3.46
C ILE A 5 2.28 0.20 4.57
N GLU A 6 0.96 0.28 4.42
CA GLU A 6 0.07 0.61 5.53
C GLU A 6 -0.63 -0.65 6.02
N VAL A 7 -0.63 -0.88 7.33
CA VAL A 7 -1.27 -2.03 7.96
C VAL A 7 -2.37 -1.53 8.87
N TYR A 8 -3.61 -1.83 8.53
CA TYR A 8 -4.78 -1.50 9.34
C TYR A 8 -5.07 -2.64 10.31
N PHE A 9 -5.13 -2.36 11.62
CA PHE A 9 -5.15 -3.39 12.66
C PHE A 9 -5.92 -2.99 13.93
N ASP A 10 -6.30 -3.98 14.74
CA ASP A 10 -6.78 -3.78 16.11
C ASP A 10 -5.99 -4.66 17.09
N PHE A 11 -5.69 -4.15 18.27
CA PHE A 11 -4.88 -4.83 19.29
C PHE A 11 -5.56 -6.07 19.87
N ILE A 12 -6.90 -6.09 19.87
CA ILE A 12 -7.71 -7.22 20.35
C ILE A 12 -8.02 -8.25 19.24
N CYS A 13 -7.56 -8.03 18.00
CA CYS A 13 -7.76 -8.97 16.91
C CYS A 13 -6.58 -9.95 16.84
N PRO A 14 -6.76 -11.25 17.14
CA PRO A 14 -5.66 -12.21 17.12
C PRO A 14 -5.09 -12.42 15.71
N TRP A 15 -5.92 -12.24 14.68
CA TRP A 15 -5.47 -12.28 13.29
C TRP A 15 -4.52 -11.13 12.96
N CYS A 16 -4.58 -9.98 13.66
CA CYS A 16 -3.62 -8.90 13.46
C CYS A 16 -2.22 -9.28 13.98
N LEU A 17 -2.14 -9.96 15.13
CA LEU A 17 -0.87 -10.50 15.64
C LEU A 17 -0.31 -11.58 14.72
N ILE A 18 -1.15 -12.50 14.25
CA ILE A 18 -0.74 -13.54 13.29
C ILE A 18 -0.26 -12.89 11.98
N GLY A 19 -1.01 -11.94 11.45
CA GLY A 19 -0.67 -11.20 10.24
C GLY A 19 0.62 -10.40 10.38
N LYS A 20 0.91 -9.84 11.57
CA LYS A 20 2.21 -9.21 11.87
C LYS A 20 3.35 -10.19 11.67
N ARG A 21 3.29 -11.38 12.29
CA ARG A 21 4.33 -12.42 12.13
C ARG A 21 4.53 -12.84 10.68
N GLN A 22 3.43 -13.00 9.94
CA GLN A 22 3.48 -13.36 8.53
C GLN A 22 4.11 -12.24 7.68
N LEU A 23 3.80 -10.98 7.98
CA LEU A 23 4.41 -9.83 7.32
C LEU A 23 5.90 -9.71 7.66
N ASP A 24 6.28 -9.86 8.93
CA ASP A 24 7.67 -9.80 9.38
C ASP A 24 8.52 -10.83 8.62
N GLU A 25 8.03 -12.06 8.49
CA GLU A 25 8.68 -13.13 7.73
C GLU A 25 8.76 -12.80 6.22
N ALA A 26 7.66 -12.32 5.62
CA ALA A 26 7.65 -11.94 4.20
C ALA A 26 8.62 -10.78 3.91
N LEU A 27 8.74 -9.81 4.82
CA LEU A 27 9.69 -8.71 4.72
C LEU A 27 11.14 -9.17 4.89
N ALA A 28 11.39 -10.14 5.77
CA ALA A 28 12.70 -10.76 5.91
C ALA A 28 13.14 -11.45 4.61
N GLN A 29 12.26 -12.23 3.99
CA GLN A 29 12.50 -12.88 2.70
C GLN A 29 12.74 -11.86 1.58
N LEU A 30 11.87 -10.84 1.46
CA LEU A 30 12.04 -9.77 0.48
C LEU A 30 13.39 -9.06 0.63
N ARG A 31 13.84 -8.79 1.87
CA ARG A 31 15.11 -8.10 2.12
C ARG A 31 16.32 -8.91 1.65
N VAL A 32 16.25 -10.24 1.71
CA VAL A 32 17.28 -11.14 1.17
C VAL A 32 17.24 -11.13 -0.37
N GLU A 33 16.05 -11.22 -0.95
CA GLU A 33 15.88 -11.29 -2.41
C GLU A 33 16.17 -9.95 -3.11
N ARG A 34 15.83 -8.83 -2.47
CA ARG A 34 15.79 -7.47 -3.02
C ARG A 34 16.38 -6.43 -2.06
N PRO A 35 17.69 -6.51 -1.74
CA PRO A 35 18.34 -5.64 -0.74
C PRO A 35 18.31 -4.15 -1.09
N GLU A 36 18.08 -3.80 -2.37
CA GLU A 36 17.94 -2.42 -2.84
C GLU A 36 16.58 -1.78 -2.51
N VAL A 37 15.61 -2.58 -2.06
CA VAL A 37 14.28 -2.15 -1.65
C VAL A 37 14.27 -1.87 -0.15
N ARG A 38 14.06 -0.61 0.21
CA ARG A 38 13.74 -0.22 1.58
C ARG A 38 12.22 -0.25 1.75
N VAL A 39 11.75 -0.88 2.81
CA VAL A 39 10.31 -0.95 3.12
C VAL A 39 10.04 -0.12 4.36
N ASP A 40 9.05 0.78 4.26
CA ASP A 40 8.54 1.55 5.39
C ASP A 40 7.13 1.05 5.72
N VAL A 41 6.94 0.53 6.94
CA VAL A 41 5.66 -0.01 7.40
C VAL A 41 5.01 0.98 8.36
N SER A 42 3.75 1.34 8.11
CA SER A 42 2.95 2.22 8.95
C SER A 42 1.73 1.48 9.49
N TRP A 43 1.64 1.34 10.81
CA TRP A 43 0.50 0.69 11.45
C TRP A 43 -0.59 1.70 11.79
N ARG A 44 -1.80 1.46 11.27
CA ARG A 44 -2.97 2.32 11.38
C ARG A 44 -4.05 1.64 12.23
N GLY A 45 -4.40 2.26 13.35
CA GLY A 45 -5.39 1.72 14.27
C GLY A 45 -6.80 1.64 13.67
N VAL A 46 -7.51 0.55 13.95
CA VAL A 46 -8.92 0.33 13.63
C VAL A 46 -9.60 -0.21 14.88
N GLN A 47 -10.53 0.55 15.45
CA GLN A 47 -11.31 0.05 16.58
C GLN A 47 -12.47 -0.81 16.06
N LEU A 48 -12.38 -2.14 16.23
CA LEU A 48 -13.41 -3.08 15.79
C LEU A 48 -14.68 -3.03 16.64
N LEU A 49 -14.52 -2.79 17.93
CA LEU A 49 -15.59 -2.88 18.92
C LEU A 49 -15.85 -1.52 19.58
N SER A 50 -16.17 -0.51 18.76
CA SER A 50 -16.41 0.87 19.22
C SER A 50 -17.61 1.04 20.15
N ALA A 51 -18.51 0.06 20.20
CA ALA A 51 -19.66 0.06 21.09
C ALA A 51 -19.36 -0.52 22.49
N LEU A 52 -18.16 -1.06 22.75
CA LEU A 52 -17.80 -1.54 24.08
C LEU A 52 -17.75 -0.37 25.07
N PRO A 53 -18.25 -0.54 26.30
CA PRO A 53 -18.16 0.49 27.32
C PRO A 53 -16.69 0.74 27.71
N MET A 54 -16.39 1.92 28.28
CA MET A 54 -15.02 2.33 28.62
C MET A 54 -14.31 1.29 29.50
N GLN A 55 -15.00 0.74 30.51
CA GLN A 55 -14.47 -0.27 31.41
C GLN A 55 -14.29 -1.67 30.78
N GLY A 56 -14.65 -1.84 29.51
CA GLY A 56 -14.69 -3.14 28.84
C GLY A 56 -15.77 -4.08 29.38
N GLU A 57 -15.68 -5.35 28.97
CA GLU A 57 -16.57 -6.42 29.42
C GLU A 57 -15.77 -7.65 29.86
N ASP A 58 -16.38 -8.54 30.64
CA ASP A 58 -15.82 -9.86 30.90
C ASP A 58 -15.58 -10.62 29.57
N PHE A 59 -14.37 -11.13 29.39
CA PHE A 59 -13.94 -11.71 28.10
C PHE A 59 -14.73 -12.96 27.74
N HIS A 60 -14.96 -13.85 28.71
CA HIS A 60 -15.70 -15.09 28.48
C HIS A 60 -17.17 -14.80 28.19
N ALA A 61 -17.81 -13.96 28.99
CA ALA A 61 -19.20 -13.55 28.80
C ALA A 61 -19.42 -12.86 27.45
N PHE A 62 -18.48 -12.00 27.03
CA PHE A 62 -18.51 -11.36 25.70
C PHE A 62 -18.53 -12.40 24.59
N TYR A 63 -17.61 -13.36 24.60
CA TYR A 63 -17.53 -14.39 23.55
C TYR A 63 -18.67 -15.41 23.62
N LEU A 64 -19.13 -15.78 24.81
CA LEU A 64 -20.27 -16.67 24.99
C LEU A 64 -21.54 -16.05 24.38
N ARG A 65 -21.78 -14.77 24.62
CA ARG A 65 -22.90 -14.03 24.01
C ARG A 65 -22.74 -13.91 22.49
N ARG A 66 -21.52 -13.68 22.00
CA ARG A 66 -21.23 -13.51 20.56
C ARG A 66 -21.33 -14.81 19.76
N LEU A 67 -20.95 -15.94 20.35
CA LEU A 67 -20.86 -17.24 19.68
C LEU A 67 -22.01 -18.19 20.07
N GLY A 68 -22.82 -17.82 21.06
CA GLY A 68 -24.06 -18.50 21.46
C GLY A 68 -23.88 -19.77 22.28
N SER A 69 -22.67 -20.31 22.41
CA SER A 69 -22.42 -21.52 23.21
C SER A 69 -20.96 -21.68 23.63
N GLU A 70 -20.75 -22.38 24.74
CA GLU A 70 -19.43 -22.82 25.21
C GLU A 70 -18.65 -23.64 24.16
N GLN A 71 -19.36 -24.48 23.40
CA GLN A 71 -18.75 -25.23 22.30
C GLN A 71 -18.28 -24.30 21.18
N GLY A 72 -19.08 -23.29 20.82
CA GLY A 72 -18.71 -22.28 19.83
C GLY A 72 -17.46 -21.49 20.22
N VAL A 73 -17.38 -21.07 21.50
CA VAL A 73 -16.19 -20.41 22.06
C VAL A 73 -14.96 -21.29 21.95
N ARG A 74 -15.03 -22.54 22.43
CA ARG A 74 -13.91 -23.49 22.36
C ARG A 74 -13.43 -23.76 20.94
N LEU A 75 -14.35 -23.98 19.99
CA LEU A 75 -14.01 -24.24 18.59
C LEU A 75 -13.31 -23.02 17.96
N ARG A 76 -13.82 -21.81 18.21
CA ARG A 76 -13.23 -20.58 17.69
C ARG A 76 -11.85 -20.34 18.28
N GLN A 77 -11.68 -20.51 19.59
CA GLN A 77 -10.37 -20.37 20.24
C GLN A 77 -9.38 -21.43 19.74
N ALA A 78 -9.80 -22.68 19.56
CA ALA A 78 -8.94 -23.74 19.02
C ALA A 78 -8.46 -23.41 17.60
N GLN A 79 -9.33 -22.91 16.74
CA GLN A 79 -8.97 -22.46 15.38
C GLN A 79 -7.89 -21.35 15.45
N VAL A 80 -8.09 -20.36 16.31
CA VAL A 80 -7.15 -19.23 16.44
C VAL A 80 -5.82 -19.69 17.04
N ARG A 81 -5.82 -20.57 18.06
CA ARG A 81 -4.60 -21.17 18.63
C ARG A 81 -3.81 -21.94 17.57
N GLN A 82 -4.49 -22.75 16.76
CA GLN A 82 -3.84 -23.48 15.66
C GLN A 82 -3.18 -22.54 14.65
N ALA A 83 -3.88 -21.46 14.27
CA ALA A 83 -3.34 -20.48 13.35
C ALA A 83 -2.12 -19.74 13.94
N ALA A 84 -2.18 -19.35 15.21
CA ALA A 84 -1.09 -18.69 15.92
C ALA A 84 0.14 -19.59 16.10
N ALA A 85 -0.07 -20.87 16.42
CA ALA A 85 1.01 -21.84 16.54
C ALA A 85 1.80 -22.00 15.23
N SER A 86 1.14 -21.88 14.07
CA SER A 86 1.83 -21.95 12.77
C SER A 86 2.80 -20.79 12.50
N VAL A 87 2.71 -19.72 13.29
CA VAL A 87 3.62 -18.55 13.25
C VAL A 87 4.42 -18.39 14.55
N GLY A 88 4.52 -19.46 15.35
CA GLY A 88 5.33 -19.48 16.58
C GLY A 88 4.75 -18.65 17.74
N VAL A 89 3.44 -18.40 17.75
CA VAL A 89 2.76 -17.67 18.82
C VAL A 89 1.85 -18.62 19.60
N GLU A 90 2.05 -18.69 20.92
CA GLU A 90 1.17 -19.41 21.83
C GLU A 90 0.17 -18.44 22.47
N LEU A 91 -1.12 -18.65 22.17
CA LEU A 91 -2.21 -17.82 22.69
C LEU A 91 -2.90 -18.51 23.86
N ASP A 92 -2.98 -17.81 24.98
CA ASP A 92 -3.60 -18.29 26.20
C ASP A 92 -4.82 -17.43 26.57
N PHE A 93 -5.95 -17.75 25.94
CA PHE A 93 -7.22 -17.03 26.18
C PHE A 93 -7.73 -17.14 27.62
N ASP A 94 -7.30 -18.14 28.38
CA ASP A 94 -7.76 -18.34 29.76
C ASP A 94 -7.14 -17.30 30.71
N LYS A 95 -6.03 -16.68 30.31
CA LYS A 95 -5.41 -15.55 31.02
C LYS A 95 -6.12 -14.23 30.79
N ILE A 96 -7.02 -14.12 29.81
CA ILE A 96 -7.60 -12.83 29.43
C ILE A 96 -8.91 -12.63 30.21
N PRO A 97 -8.93 -11.79 31.27
CA PRO A 97 -10.13 -11.59 32.07
C PRO A 97 -11.13 -10.66 31.37
N ARG A 98 -10.63 -9.76 30.51
CA ARG A 98 -11.41 -8.63 30.00
C ARG A 98 -11.26 -8.45 28.50
N MET A 99 -12.37 -8.16 27.85
CA MET A 99 -12.44 -7.61 26.50
C MET A 99 -12.40 -6.08 26.60
N PRO A 100 -11.27 -5.42 26.28
CA PRO A 100 -11.11 -3.99 26.48
C PRO A 100 -11.74 -3.14 25.38
N ASN A 101 -12.11 -1.90 25.70
CA ASN A 101 -12.31 -0.86 24.70
C ASN A 101 -10.92 -0.33 24.26
N THR A 102 -10.57 -0.48 22.99
CA THR A 102 -9.23 -0.16 22.46
C THR A 102 -9.05 1.29 22.00
N ALA A 103 -10.01 2.18 22.23
CA ALA A 103 -9.94 3.55 21.71
C ALA A 103 -8.69 4.29 22.20
N ASP A 104 -8.41 4.24 23.50
CA ASP A 104 -7.24 4.90 24.10
C ASP A 104 -5.92 4.19 23.75
N ALA A 105 -5.92 2.87 23.59
CA ALA A 105 -4.77 2.15 23.05
C ALA A 105 -4.40 2.64 21.64
N HIS A 106 -5.40 2.89 20.79
CA HIS A 106 -5.19 3.44 19.45
C HIS A 106 -4.76 4.91 19.47
N ARG A 107 -5.29 5.75 20.36
CA ARG A 107 -4.83 7.13 20.53
C ARG A 107 -3.39 7.21 21.01
N LEU A 108 -3.03 6.38 22.00
CA LEU A 108 -1.66 6.28 22.48
C LEU A 108 -0.73 5.80 21.38
N TRP A 109 -1.12 4.78 20.60
CA TRP A 109 -0.35 4.33 19.44
C TRP A 109 -0.16 5.45 18.40
N GLN A 110 -1.23 6.18 18.06
CA GLN A 110 -1.16 7.31 17.12
C GLN A 110 -0.23 8.41 17.62
N ARG A 111 -0.27 8.72 18.92
CA ARG A 111 0.63 9.70 19.54
C ARG A 111 2.08 9.20 19.56
N ALA A 112 2.30 7.94 19.91
CA ALA A 112 3.62 7.32 19.89
C ALA A 112 4.24 7.39 18.48
N CYS A 113 3.47 7.12 17.42
CA CYS A 113 3.92 7.21 16.03
C CYS A 113 4.45 8.59 15.63
N GLN A 114 4.02 9.67 16.30
CA GLN A 114 4.50 11.03 16.05
C GLN A 114 5.82 11.35 16.75
N LEU A 115 6.15 10.62 17.83
CA LEU A 115 7.25 10.94 18.74
C LEU A 115 8.39 9.93 18.69
N GLY A 116 8.06 8.66 18.49
CA GLY A 116 8.95 7.53 18.67
C GLY A 116 9.86 7.26 17.49
N SER A 117 11.04 6.71 17.77
CA SER A 117 11.89 6.10 16.77
C SER A 117 11.29 4.77 16.26
N PRO A 118 11.68 4.28 15.07
CA PRO A 118 11.21 3.00 14.55
C PRO A 118 11.39 1.82 15.51
N ALA A 119 12.51 1.77 16.25
CA ALA A 119 12.79 0.72 17.22
C ALA A 119 11.86 0.76 18.44
N GLN A 120 11.52 1.97 18.92
CA GLN A 120 10.56 2.14 20.02
C GLN A 120 9.15 1.76 19.58
N LEU A 121 8.76 2.14 18.36
CA LEU A 121 7.45 1.79 17.81
C LEU A 121 7.29 0.29 17.61
N GLU A 122 8.29 -0.39 17.06
CA GLU A 122 8.28 -1.84 16.91
C GLU A 122 8.14 -2.54 18.28
N SER A 123 8.92 -2.08 19.27
CA SER A 123 8.85 -2.64 20.63
C SER A 123 7.50 -2.36 21.29
N LEU A 124 6.97 -1.14 21.17
CA LEU A 124 5.66 -0.79 21.73
C LEU A 124 4.53 -1.63 21.11
N LEU A 125 4.53 -1.78 19.79
CA LEU A 125 3.54 -2.58 19.07
C LEU A 125 3.55 -4.03 19.55
N GLU A 126 4.74 -4.60 19.71
CA GLU A 126 4.96 -5.96 20.21
C GLU A 126 4.43 -6.11 21.64
N TRP A 127 4.77 -5.18 22.53
CA TRP A 127 4.34 -5.19 23.92
C TRP A 127 2.83 -5.01 24.08
N LEU A 128 2.18 -4.19 23.25
CA LEU A 128 0.73 -4.02 23.28
C LEU A 128 0.00 -5.30 22.85
N PHE A 129 0.46 -5.99 21.80
CA PHE A 129 -0.11 -7.30 21.44
C PHE A 129 0.15 -8.35 22.51
N ALA A 130 1.37 -8.44 23.03
CA ALA A 130 1.74 -9.39 24.07
C ALA A 130 0.95 -9.16 25.37
N CYS A 131 0.76 -7.91 25.76
CA CYS A 131 -0.04 -7.53 26.93
C CYS A 131 -1.41 -8.21 26.91
N HIS A 132 -2.16 -8.06 25.81
CA HIS A 132 -3.49 -8.66 25.72
C HIS A 132 -3.45 -10.19 25.57
N PHE A 133 -2.67 -10.71 24.61
CA PHE A 133 -2.78 -12.11 24.19
C PHE A 133 -1.93 -13.11 24.98
N LEU A 134 -0.84 -12.65 25.58
CA LEU A 134 0.13 -13.51 26.28
C LEU A 134 0.08 -13.28 27.79
N HIS A 135 -0.19 -12.05 28.21
CA HIS A 135 -0.15 -11.64 29.63
C HIS A 135 -1.53 -11.34 30.23
N GLY A 136 -2.60 -11.30 29.43
CA GLY A 136 -3.95 -11.04 29.93
C GLY A 136 -4.18 -9.63 30.48
N GLY A 137 -3.32 -8.68 30.12
CA GLY A 137 -3.44 -7.29 30.53
C GLY A 137 -4.60 -6.55 29.84
N ASP A 138 -5.08 -5.51 30.51
CA ASP A 138 -6.21 -4.70 30.07
C ASP A 138 -5.73 -3.49 29.26
N LEU A 139 -5.90 -3.53 27.94
CA LEU A 139 -5.55 -2.41 27.04
C LEU A 139 -6.56 -1.25 27.12
N GLY A 140 -7.64 -1.37 27.89
CA GLY A 140 -8.53 -0.25 28.23
C GLY A 140 -8.04 0.55 29.44
N ASP A 141 -7.07 0.04 30.19
CA ASP A 141 -6.51 0.72 31.36
C ASP A 141 -5.35 1.65 30.97
N GLY A 142 -5.53 2.96 31.20
CA GLY A 142 -4.54 3.98 30.91
C GLY A 142 -3.22 3.77 31.65
N ALA A 143 -3.24 3.25 32.89
CA ALA A 143 -2.02 2.98 33.64
C ALA A 143 -1.21 1.85 32.99
N THR A 144 -1.88 0.77 32.59
CA THR A 144 -1.28 -0.32 31.80
C THR A 144 -0.66 0.23 30.51
N LEU A 145 -1.38 1.03 29.72
CA LEU A 145 -0.87 1.58 28.47
C LEU A 145 0.37 2.47 28.66
N LEU A 146 0.36 3.36 29.66
CA LEU A 146 1.50 4.23 29.95
C LEU A 146 2.70 3.44 30.45
N GLY A 147 2.50 2.42 31.28
CA GLY A 147 3.58 1.55 31.76
C GLY A 147 4.26 0.77 30.63
N LEU A 148 3.48 0.26 29.66
CA LEU A 148 4.03 -0.40 28.46
C LEU A 148 4.87 0.57 27.61
N ALA A 149 4.38 1.81 27.44
CA ALA A 149 5.09 2.84 26.69
C ALA A 149 6.38 3.31 27.40
N GLU A 150 6.35 3.45 28.72
CA GLU A 150 7.51 3.77 29.53
C GLU A 150 8.58 2.69 29.44
N ALA A 151 8.19 1.41 29.48
CA ALA A 151 9.10 0.27 29.38
C ALA A 151 9.92 0.25 28.08
N VAL A 152 9.41 0.89 27.01
CA VAL A 152 10.11 1.01 25.71
C VAL A 152 10.65 2.43 25.47
N GLY A 153 10.71 3.26 26.52
CA GLY A 153 11.41 4.54 26.54
C GLY A 153 10.62 5.77 26.11
N PHE A 154 9.28 5.72 26.12
CA PHE A 154 8.47 6.94 26.01
C PHE A 154 8.30 7.60 27.38
N SER A 155 8.27 8.93 27.40
CA SER A 155 7.86 9.68 28.60
C SER A 155 6.35 9.57 28.76
N PRO A 156 5.81 9.09 29.92
CA PRO A 156 4.37 9.06 30.15
C PRO A 156 3.71 10.45 30.00
N ALA A 157 4.44 11.53 30.33
CA ALA A 157 3.95 12.90 30.20
C ALA A 157 3.65 13.30 28.74
N ASP A 158 4.34 12.72 27.77
CA ASP A 158 4.13 13.01 26.34
C ASP A 158 2.93 12.27 25.74
N LEU A 159 2.48 11.21 26.42
CA LEU A 159 1.43 10.30 25.97
C LEU A 159 0.12 10.44 26.75
N VAL A 160 0.16 10.83 28.03
CA VAL A 160 -1.02 10.90 28.90
C VAL A 160 -2.12 11.77 28.32
N GLY A 161 -1.77 12.88 27.65
CA GLY A 161 -2.74 13.78 27.01
C GLY A 161 -3.47 13.16 25.81
N SER A 162 -3.03 12.00 25.31
CA SER A 162 -3.74 11.26 24.25
C SER A 162 -4.84 10.33 24.77
N LEU A 163 -4.81 9.96 26.06
CA LEU A 163 -5.80 9.10 26.70
C LEU A 163 -7.01 9.95 27.08
N GLN A 164 -8.21 9.57 26.63
CA GLN A 164 -9.44 10.32 26.94
C GLN A 164 -10.15 9.76 28.17
N GLY A 165 -10.04 8.45 28.43
CA GLY A 165 -10.64 7.79 29.58
C GLY A 165 -12.17 7.85 29.63
N ASP A 166 -12.82 8.14 28.51
CA ASP A 166 -14.27 8.38 28.42
C ASP A 166 -15.02 7.37 27.54
N GLY A 167 -14.31 6.47 26.87
CA GLY A 167 -14.87 5.47 25.95
C GLY A 167 -15.31 6.04 24.60
N THR A 168 -15.01 7.32 24.30
CA THR A 168 -15.28 7.92 23.00
C THR A 168 -14.62 7.06 21.92
N PRO A 169 -15.33 6.69 20.84
CA PRO A 169 -14.75 5.88 19.78
C PRO A 169 -13.54 6.53 19.11
N PHE A 170 -12.56 5.71 18.76
CA PHE A 170 -11.41 6.09 17.95
C PHE A 170 -11.73 5.88 16.46
N PHE A 171 -11.41 6.88 15.64
CA PHE A 171 -11.56 6.83 14.19
C PHE A 171 -10.21 7.09 13.52
N CYS A 172 -9.90 6.29 12.51
CA CYS A 172 -8.77 6.49 11.62
C CYS A 172 -9.27 6.52 10.18
N ASP A 173 -8.65 7.34 9.34
CA ASP A 173 -8.94 7.36 7.91
C ASP A 173 -8.45 6.06 7.25
N GLN A 174 -9.37 5.33 6.65
CA GLN A 174 -9.08 4.08 5.94
C GLN A 174 -9.67 4.14 4.53
N PRO A 175 -8.93 3.71 3.49
CA PRO A 175 -9.48 3.48 2.17
C PRO A 175 -10.70 2.55 2.24
N GLU A 176 -11.72 2.80 1.42
CA GLU A 176 -12.95 1.99 1.43
C GLU A 176 -12.67 0.48 1.31
N ALA A 177 -11.75 0.12 0.41
CA ALA A 177 -11.35 -1.27 0.20
C ALA A 177 -10.58 -1.88 1.39
N ALA A 178 -10.01 -1.07 2.29
CA ALA A 178 -9.36 -1.56 3.53
C ALA A 178 -10.36 -1.76 4.68
N ARG A 179 -11.61 -1.30 4.56
CA ARG A 179 -12.66 -1.42 5.60
C ARG A 179 -13.30 -2.81 5.70
N GLN A 180 -12.89 -3.74 4.84
CA GLN A 180 -13.46 -5.10 4.79
C GLN A 180 -13.10 -5.96 6.01
N GLY A 181 -12.09 -5.56 6.78
CA GLY A 181 -11.65 -6.26 7.99
C GLY A 181 -10.19 -5.99 8.31
N VAL A 182 -9.74 -6.46 9.47
CA VAL A 182 -8.34 -6.37 9.90
C VAL A 182 -7.74 -7.76 10.17
N PRO A 183 -6.43 -7.95 9.95
CA PRO A 183 -5.49 -6.98 9.40
C PRO A 183 -5.74 -6.71 7.92
N SER A 184 -5.44 -5.51 7.44
CA SER A 184 -5.47 -5.17 6.02
C SER A 184 -4.17 -4.50 5.62
N PHE A 185 -3.53 -4.99 4.56
CA PHE A 185 -2.23 -4.54 4.09
C PHE A 185 -2.38 -3.76 2.78
N VAL A 186 -2.05 -2.48 2.79
CA VAL A 186 -2.02 -1.61 1.62
C VAL A 186 -0.58 -1.46 1.16
N LEU A 187 -0.23 -2.08 0.02
CA LEU A 187 1.11 -2.14 -0.54
C LEU A 187 1.26 -1.08 -1.65
N GLY A 188 2.23 -0.17 -1.51
CA GLY A 188 2.52 0.87 -2.49
C GLY A 188 1.30 1.76 -2.79
N LYS A 189 0.99 1.96 -4.08
CA LYS A 189 -0.11 2.85 -4.53
C LYS A 189 -1.49 2.16 -4.57
N GLY A 190 -1.84 1.39 -3.54
CA GLY A 190 -3.23 0.94 -3.34
C GLY A 190 -3.53 -0.53 -3.66
N ARG A 191 -2.52 -1.40 -3.75
CA ARG A 191 -2.78 -2.84 -3.72
C ARG A 191 -3.17 -3.26 -2.32
N ILE A 192 -4.29 -3.96 -2.15
CA ILE A 192 -4.82 -4.33 -0.83
C ILE A 192 -4.86 -5.85 -0.68
N LEU A 193 -4.37 -6.35 0.46
CA LEU A 193 -4.51 -7.74 0.90
C LEU A 193 -5.25 -7.73 2.24
N SER A 194 -6.39 -8.41 2.32
CA SER A 194 -7.26 -8.43 3.51
C SER A 194 -7.12 -9.73 4.29
N GLY A 195 -7.04 -9.66 5.62
CA GLY A 195 -6.86 -10.79 6.53
C GLY A 195 -5.41 -11.24 6.72
N ALA A 196 -5.18 -12.13 7.69
CA ALA A 196 -3.88 -12.74 7.95
C ALA A 196 -3.49 -13.70 6.81
N GLN A 197 -2.86 -13.15 5.77
CA GLN A 197 -2.51 -13.87 4.55
C GLN A 197 -1.26 -14.74 4.74
N PRO A 198 -1.18 -15.93 4.13
CA PRO A 198 0.03 -16.74 4.14
C PRO A 198 1.26 -15.95 3.66
N VAL A 199 2.44 -16.26 4.22
CA VAL A 199 3.71 -15.58 3.91
C VAL A 199 3.96 -15.51 2.40
N ALA A 200 3.73 -16.61 1.67
CA ALA A 200 3.90 -16.66 0.21
C ALA A 200 3.01 -15.65 -0.54
N GLN A 201 1.79 -15.41 -0.07
CA GLN A 201 0.87 -14.46 -0.69
C GLN A 201 1.25 -13.00 -0.36
N LEU A 202 1.69 -12.74 0.88
CA LEU A 202 2.27 -11.43 1.24
C LEU A 202 3.51 -11.14 0.39
N LEU A 203 4.45 -12.08 0.30
CA LEU A 203 5.67 -11.96 -0.49
C LEU A 203 5.37 -11.73 -1.99
N ALA A 204 4.45 -12.51 -2.58
CA ALA A 204 3.99 -12.28 -3.94
C ALA A 204 3.37 -10.88 -4.12
N GLY A 205 2.62 -10.42 -3.11
CA GLY A 205 2.10 -9.06 -3.03
C GLY A 205 3.19 -8.00 -3.09
N LEU A 206 4.23 -8.16 -2.27
CA LEU A 206 5.40 -7.28 -2.19
C LEU A 206 6.17 -7.24 -3.51
N HIS A 207 6.44 -8.39 -4.13
CA HIS A 207 7.10 -8.45 -5.43
C HIS A 207 6.34 -7.72 -6.52
N GLN A 208 5.02 -7.88 -6.56
CA GLN A 208 4.19 -7.20 -7.54
C GLN A 208 4.14 -5.69 -7.29
N ALA A 209 4.12 -5.24 -6.03
CA ALA A 209 4.21 -3.82 -5.69
C ALA A 209 5.57 -3.22 -6.08
N VAL A 210 6.67 -3.93 -5.80
CA VAL A 210 8.03 -3.57 -6.24
C VAL A 210 8.12 -3.45 -7.76
N ALA A 211 7.62 -4.45 -8.49
CA ALA A 211 7.63 -4.45 -9.95
C ALA A 211 6.80 -3.29 -10.53
N ALA A 212 5.63 -2.99 -9.93
CA ALA A 212 4.81 -1.87 -10.33
C ALA A 212 5.54 -0.53 -10.14
N MET A 213 6.28 -0.36 -9.04
CA MET A 213 7.08 0.84 -8.80
C MET A 213 8.23 1.00 -9.80
N THR A 214 8.92 -0.10 -10.15
CA THR A 214 9.96 -0.08 -11.18
C THR A 214 9.38 0.29 -12.55
N ARG A 215 8.22 -0.27 -12.91
CA ARG A 215 7.52 0.08 -14.16
C ARG A 215 7.04 1.52 -14.18
N ALA A 216 6.55 2.05 -13.06
CA ALA A 216 6.11 3.44 -12.95
C ALA A 216 7.25 4.46 -13.07
N GLN A 217 8.49 4.04 -12.85
CA GLN A 217 9.70 4.86 -12.97
C GLN A 217 10.47 4.61 -14.27
N ALA A 218 9.95 3.79 -15.19
CA ALA A 218 10.64 3.48 -16.43
C ALA A 218 10.81 4.76 -17.27
N ARG A 219 12.06 5.05 -17.65
CA ARG A 219 12.43 6.17 -18.50
C ARG A 219 13.25 5.64 -19.65
N VAL A 220 12.93 6.09 -20.87
CA VAL A 220 13.75 5.82 -22.05
C VAL A 220 14.67 7.01 -22.24
N LEU A 221 15.97 6.81 -22.07
CA LEU A 221 16.98 7.84 -22.30
C LEU A 221 17.23 7.98 -23.80
N VAL A 222 17.14 9.22 -24.28
CA VAL A 222 17.47 9.60 -25.64
C VAL A 222 18.76 10.40 -25.57
N PRO A 223 19.91 9.82 -25.96
CA PRO A 223 21.19 10.52 -25.90
C PRO A 223 21.20 11.68 -26.90
N ALA A 224 22.05 12.68 -26.66
CA ALA A 224 22.07 13.96 -27.38
C ALA A 224 22.12 13.78 -28.91
N GLU A 225 22.93 12.83 -29.38
CA GLU A 225 23.11 12.50 -30.79
C GLU A 225 21.86 11.89 -31.46
N ARG A 226 20.91 11.38 -30.66
CA ARG A 226 19.63 10.84 -31.15
C ARG A 226 18.48 11.84 -30.99
N VAL A 227 18.70 13.00 -30.38
CA VAL A 227 17.67 14.03 -30.26
C VAL A 227 17.41 14.61 -31.67
N PRO A 228 16.17 14.54 -32.19
CA PRO A 228 15.89 15.02 -33.53
C PRO A 228 16.03 16.54 -33.62
N ALA A 229 16.60 17.03 -34.73
CA ALA A 229 16.63 18.46 -35.03
C ALA A 229 15.19 19.00 -35.27
N PRO A 230 14.97 20.32 -35.19
CA PRO A 230 13.64 20.91 -35.48
C PRO A 230 13.08 20.45 -36.83
N GLY A 231 11.83 19.98 -36.83
CA GLY A 231 11.14 19.41 -37.99
C GLY A 231 11.42 17.91 -38.23
N GLN A 232 12.34 17.30 -37.48
CA GLN A 232 12.67 15.89 -37.60
C GLN A 232 11.99 15.02 -36.52
N ARG A 233 12.11 13.71 -36.71
CA ARG A 233 11.65 12.68 -35.78
C ARG A 233 12.61 11.51 -35.79
N VAL A 234 12.59 10.74 -34.71
CA VAL A 234 13.39 9.52 -34.57
C VAL A 234 12.54 8.40 -33.98
N LEU A 235 12.70 7.19 -34.51
CA LEU A 235 12.15 5.97 -33.93
C LEU A 235 13.06 5.52 -32.77
N ILE A 236 12.46 5.19 -31.64
CA ILE A 236 13.14 4.75 -30.44
C ILE A 236 12.56 3.38 -30.04
N GLU A 237 13.43 2.38 -30.03
CA GLU A 237 13.11 1.05 -29.53
C GLU A 237 13.80 0.86 -28.18
N ASP A 238 13.02 0.62 -27.12
CA ASP A 238 13.54 0.36 -25.78
C ASP A 238 12.60 -0.59 -25.03
N SER A 239 13.16 -1.62 -24.38
CA SER A 239 12.40 -2.54 -23.52
C SER A 239 11.14 -3.13 -24.17
N GLY A 240 11.19 -3.40 -25.47
CA GLY A 240 10.06 -3.94 -26.26
C GLY A 240 8.97 -2.92 -26.63
N LYS A 241 9.17 -1.63 -26.35
CA LYS A 241 8.34 -0.54 -26.85
C LYS A 241 8.96 0.11 -28.08
N SER A 242 8.11 0.45 -29.05
CA SER A 242 8.47 1.28 -30.20
C SER A 242 7.79 2.64 -30.06
N LEU A 243 8.60 3.69 -29.94
CA LEU A 243 8.19 5.07 -29.67
C LEU A 243 8.70 5.99 -30.77
N VAL A 244 7.99 7.09 -31.01
CA VAL A 244 8.46 8.14 -31.93
C VAL A 244 8.62 9.43 -31.16
N LEU A 245 9.82 9.99 -31.20
CA LEU A 245 10.12 11.32 -30.68
C LEU A 245 10.15 12.32 -31.84
N PHE A 246 9.33 13.35 -31.75
CA PHE A 246 9.23 14.46 -32.69
C PHE A 246 9.83 15.72 -32.08
N ASN A 247 10.45 16.55 -32.92
CA ASN A 247 10.79 17.93 -32.58
C ASN A 247 10.00 18.88 -33.50
N VAL A 248 8.94 19.49 -32.97
CA VAL A 248 8.11 20.46 -33.70
C VAL A 248 8.45 21.84 -33.15
N ASP A 249 9.18 22.64 -33.95
CA ASP A 249 9.58 24.01 -33.59
C ASP A 249 10.25 24.13 -32.20
N GLY A 250 11.12 23.17 -31.87
CA GLY A 250 11.83 23.13 -30.58
C GLY A 250 11.03 22.48 -29.44
N ARG A 251 9.79 22.05 -29.67
CA ARG A 251 8.96 21.31 -28.70
C ARG A 251 9.02 19.82 -28.99
N PHE A 252 9.31 19.05 -27.95
CA PHE A 252 9.43 17.60 -28.07
C PHE A 252 8.12 16.89 -27.75
N HIS A 253 7.73 15.98 -28.62
CA HIS A 253 6.54 15.13 -28.44
C HIS A 253 6.94 13.66 -28.58
N ALA A 254 6.57 12.82 -27.62
CA ALA A 254 6.77 11.38 -27.70
C ALA A 254 5.43 10.64 -27.73
N ILE A 255 5.26 9.70 -28.66
CA ILE A 255 4.08 8.85 -28.79
C ILE A 255 4.45 7.40 -29.05
N ASP A 256 3.49 6.47 -28.92
CA ASP A 256 3.63 5.12 -29.46
C ASP A 256 3.77 5.18 -31.00
N ASP A 257 4.66 4.36 -31.57
CA ASP A 257 4.81 4.26 -33.04
C ASP A 257 3.64 3.55 -33.71
N GLY A 258 3.00 2.61 -33.01
CA GLY A 258 1.86 1.88 -33.56
C GLY A 258 0.61 2.77 -33.65
N CYS A 259 0.09 2.96 -34.86
CA CYS A 259 -1.21 3.61 -35.05
C CYS A 259 -2.32 2.83 -34.30
N PRO A 260 -3.13 3.49 -33.44
CA PRO A 260 -4.11 2.81 -32.60
C PRO A 260 -5.25 2.12 -33.36
N HIS A 261 -5.31 2.28 -34.69
CA HIS A 261 -6.28 1.59 -35.55
C HIS A 261 -5.85 0.16 -35.88
N GLN A 262 -4.68 -0.02 -36.51
CA GLN A 262 -4.20 -1.34 -36.99
C GLN A 262 -2.67 -1.49 -36.89
N GLY A 263 -2.02 -0.74 -35.99
CA GLY A 263 -0.61 -0.93 -35.64
C GLY A 263 0.43 -0.44 -36.67
N ALA A 264 0.00 0.16 -37.80
CA ALA A 264 0.93 0.73 -38.77
C ALA A 264 1.83 1.81 -38.14
N SER A 265 3.12 1.81 -38.50
CA SER A 265 4.12 2.75 -37.96
C SER A 265 3.77 4.21 -38.31
N LEU A 266 3.74 5.06 -37.28
CA LEU A 266 3.52 6.49 -37.37
C LEU A 266 4.82 7.25 -37.66
N CYS A 267 5.99 6.69 -37.36
CA CYS A 267 7.28 7.30 -37.68
C CYS A 267 7.43 7.55 -39.19
N GLY A 268 6.96 6.61 -40.02
CA GLY A 268 6.94 6.76 -41.48
C GLY A 268 5.82 7.67 -42.02
N GLY A 269 4.96 8.20 -41.15
CA GLY A 269 3.82 9.04 -41.52
C GLY A 269 4.21 10.45 -42.01
N ARG A 270 3.25 11.16 -42.58
CA ARG A 270 3.40 12.56 -42.99
C ARG A 270 3.13 13.48 -41.80
N LEU A 271 4.10 14.33 -41.46
CA LEU A 271 4.00 15.30 -40.36
C LEU A 271 3.70 16.70 -40.92
N GLU A 272 2.68 17.35 -40.40
CA GLU A 272 2.33 18.75 -40.70
C GLU A 272 2.06 19.50 -39.39
N GLY A 273 2.98 20.37 -38.98
CA GLY A 273 2.94 20.99 -37.65
C GLY A 273 2.90 19.92 -36.55
N GLU A 274 1.91 20.00 -35.66
CA GLU A 274 1.68 19.01 -34.59
C GLU A 274 0.80 17.83 -35.02
N VAL A 275 0.58 17.61 -36.33
CA VAL A 275 -0.32 16.56 -36.82
C VAL A 275 0.46 15.49 -37.57
N ILE A 276 0.39 14.24 -37.08
CA ILE A 276 0.96 13.07 -37.74
C ILE A 276 -0.13 12.27 -38.47
N GLN A 277 0.04 12.09 -39.78
CA GLN A 277 -0.81 11.27 -40.63
C GLN A 277 -0.22 9.87 -40.80
N CYS A 278 -0.97 8.85 -40.39
CA CYS A 278 -0.64 7.45 -40.62
C CYS A 278 -0.57 7.15 -42.12
N LEU A 279 0.53 6.52 -42.55
CA LEU A 279 0.78 6.20 -43.96
C LEU A 279 -0.24 5.19 -44.53
N ALA A 280 -0.70 4.24 -43.71
CA ALA A 280 -1.54 3.13 -44.20
C ALA A 280 -2.99 3.55 -44.50
N HIS A 281 -3.61 4.29 -43.58
CA HIS A 281 -5.05 4.59 -43.64
C HIS A 281 -5.35 6.10 -43.65
N GLY A 282 -4.32 6.95 -43.62
CA GLY A 282 -4.49 8.40 -43.66
C GLY A 282 -5.08 9.03 -42.40
N LEU A 283 -5.24 8.26 -41.31
CA LEU A 283 -5.71 8.77 -40.02
C LEU A 283 -4.70 9.78 -39.45
N ARG A 284 -5.21 10.92 -38.97
CA ARG A 284 -4.39 12.06 -38.53
C ARG A 284 -4.53 12.25 -37.02
N PHE A 285 -3.43 12.29 -36.29
CA PHE A 285 -3.42 12.45 -34.84
C PHE A 285 -2.69 13.74 -34.46
N ASN A 286 -3.23 14.47 -33.48
CA ASN A 286 -2.54 15.62 -32.90
C ASN A 286 -1.52 15.15 -31.85
N LEU A 287 -0.25 15.53 -31.98
CA LEU A 287 0.85 15.12 -31.10
C LEU A 287 0.75 15.69 -29.68
N THR A 288 0.04 16.81 -29.51
CA THR A 288 -0.18 17.42 -28.21
C THR A 288 -1.26 16.68 -27.42
N THR A 289 -2.38 16.31 -28.03
CA THR A 289 -3.48 15.64 -27.31
C THR A 289 -3.42 14.10 -27.41
N GLY A 290 -2.78 13.59 -28.46
CA GLY A 290 -2.84 12.21 -28.91
C GLY A 290 -4.12 11.85 -29.66
N LEU A 291 -5.11 12.75 -29.73
CA LEU A 291 -6.43 12.44 -30.29
C LEU A 291 -6.41 12.44 -31.82
N LEU A 292 -7.25 11.60 -32.41
CA LEU A 292 -7.57 11.66 -33.83
C LEU A 292 -8.18 13.04 -34.16
N LEU A 293 -7.77 13.63 -35.27
CA LEU A 293 -8.43 14.84 -35.78
C LEU A 293 -9.89 14.49 -36.10
N ASN A 294 -10.80 15.27 -35.51
CA ASN A 294 -12.25 15.17 -35.69
C ASN A 294 -12.95 14.00 -34.96
N SER A 295 -12.27 13.30 -34.04
CA SER A 295 -12.92 12.28 -33.19
C SER A 295 -12.17 12.08 -31.88
N THR A 296 -12.91 11.73 -30.82
CA THR A 296 -12.33 11.33 -29.53
C THR A 296 -12.24 9.82 -29.37
N GLN A 297 -12.70 9.03 -30.35
CA GLN A 297 -12.77 7.57 -30.25
C GLN A 297 -11.42 6.88 -30.36
N LEU A 298 -10.44 7.48 -31.04
CA LEU A 298 -9.09 6.96 -31.17
C LEU A 298 -8.08 7.96 -30.62
N ARG A 299 -7.15 7.43 -29.83
CA ARG A 299 -6.07 8.20 -29.22
C ARG A 299 -4.77 7.42 -29.32
N VAL A 300 -3.73 8.02 -29.90
CA VAL A 300 -2.38 7.51 -29.76
C VAL A 300 -1.85 7.91 -28.38
N ARG A 301 -1.19 6.97 -27.71
CA ARG A 301 -0.62 7.25 -26.39
C ARG A 301 0.52 8.24 -26.53
N ARG A 302 0.55 9.24 -25.63
CA ARG A 302 1.63 10.22 -25.48
C ARG A 302 2.42 9.95 -24.21
N TYR A 303 3.67 10.39 -24.24
CA TYR A 303 4.59 10.27 -23.12
C TYR A 303 5.22 11.64 -22.82
N PRO A 304 5.35 12.03 -21.54
CA PRO A 304 6.11 13.22 -21.17
C PRO A 304 7.56 13.09 -21.63
N VAL A 305 8.13 14.19 -22.11
CA VAL A 305 9.54 14.30 -22.47
C VAL A 305 10.18 15.35 -21.57
N GLU A 306 11.21 14.95 -20.85
CA GLU A 306 11.93 15.78 -19.89
C GLU A 306 13.41 15.93 -20.32
N PRO A 307 14.06 17.08 -20.04
CA PRO A 307 15.51 17.18 -20.19
C PRO A 307 16.26 16.18 -19.30
N ALA A 308 17.31 15.55 -19.82
CA ALA A 308 18.14 14.61 -19.07
C ALA A 308 19.62 14.78 -19.44
N GLY A 309 20.33 15.61 -18.69
CA GLY A 309 21.72 15.97 -19.01
C GLY A 309 21.80 16.68 -20.37
N GLU A 310 22.62 16.15 -21.27
CA GLU A 310 22.74 16.64 -22.66
C GLU A 310 21.67 16.06 -23.61
N GLY A 311 20.87 15.09 -23.14
CA GLY A 311 19.82 14.44 -23.92
C GLY A 311 18.42 14.68 -23.39
N LEU A 312 17.51 13.76 -23.70
CA LEU A 312 16.11 13.76 -23.25
C LEU A 312 15.75 12.45 -22.56
N SER A 313 14.71 12.47 -21.76
CA SER A 313 14.12 11.30 -21.10
C SER A 313 12.63 11.25 -21.43
N ILE A 314 12.19 10.14 -22.02
CA ILE A 314 10.77 9.85 -22.24
C ILE A 314 10.25 9.09 -21.02
N VAL A 315 9.29 9.66 -20.30
CA VAL A 315 8.72 9.07 -19.09
C VAL A 315 7.65 8.05 -19.47
N ILE A 316 7.89 6.78 -19.15
CA ILE A 316 6.95 5.69 -19.39
C ILE A 316 6.16 5.44 -18.11
N GLU A 317 5.02 6.11 -17.98
CA GLU A 317 4.12 5.87 -16.86
C GLU A 317 3.45 4.48 -17.01
N SER A 318 3.49 3.67 -15.94
CA SER A 318 2.73 2.42 -15.90
C SER A 318 1.23 2.74 -15.89
N GLN A 319 0.46 2.12 -16.78
CA GLN A 319 -0.98 2.38 -16.97
C GLN A 319 -1.77 2.38 -15.65
N GLU A 320 -2.57 3.42 -15.44
CA GLU A 320 -3.91 3.26 -14.87
C GLU A 320 -4.76 2.52 -15.90
N ALA A 321 -5.47 1.49 -15.47
CA ALA A 321 -6.50 0.85 -16.28
C ALA A 321 -7.52 1.92 -16.69
N ILE A 322 -7.57 2.25 -17.98
CA ILE A 322 -8.70 2.99 -18.52
C ILE A 322 -9.91 2.09 -18.25
N PRO A 323 -10.98 2.57 -17.59
CA PRO A 323 -12.20 1.80 -17.49
C PRO A 323 -12.65 1.51 -18.92
N CYS A 324 -12.68 0.23 -19.26
CA CYS A 324 -13.49 -0.20 -20.38
C CYS A 324 -14.94 0.04 -19.95
N SER A 325 -15.44 1.24 -20.20
CA SER A 325 -16.86 1.55 -20.12
C SER A 325 -17.48 1.31 -21.50
N PRO A 326 -18.75 0.85 -21.51
CA PRO A 326 -19.28 -0.11 -22.48
C PRO A 326 -19.46 0.39 -23.91
#